data_AF-W0DHI0-F1
#
_entry.id   AF-W0DHI0-F1
#
_cell.length_a   1.000
_cell.length_b   1.000
_cell.length_c   1.000
_cell.angle_alpha   90.00
_cell.angle_beta   90.00
_cell.angle_gamma   90.00
#
_symmetry.space_group_name_H-M   'P 1'
#
loop_
_entity.id
_entity.type
_entity.pdbx_description
1 polymer ?
#
loop_
_entity_poly.entity_id
_entity_poly.type
_entity_poly.pdbx_seq_one_letter_code
_entity_poly.pdbx_strand_id
1 'polypeptide(L)' 'MEGETAKLTVRLPKQDVEFAKAYARAHGLTVTEVIDRYLRRMRSREPQALSPEVEFLTALAPADVDAKAEYRRHLESKHR' A
#
# COMPACT_ATOMS: atom_id res chain seq x y z
N MET A 1 13.56 1.32 17.06
CA MET A 1 12.80 2.52 17.44
C MET A 1 11.54 2.04 18.13
N GLU A 2 11.48 2.14 19.45
CA GLU A 2 10.24 1.91 20.20
C GLU A 2 9.27 3.03 19.81
N GLY A 3 8.41 2.72 18.84
CA GLY A 3 7.33 3.61 18.44
C GLY A 3 6.27 3.66 19.54
N GLU A 4 5.66 4.82 19.72
CA GLU A 4 4.52 4.98 20.62
C GLU A 4 3.40 4.00 20.22
N THR A 5 2.87 3.25 21.19
CA THR A 5 1.80 2.28 20.96
C THR A 5 0.52 2.72 21.67
N ALA A 6 -0.63 2.48 21.03
CA ALA A 6 -1.94 2.78 21.57
C ALA A 6 -2.80 1.51 21.60
N LYS A 7 -3.69 1.40 22.60
CA LYS A 7 -4.59 0.25 22.74
C LYS A 7 -5.85 0.45 21.91
N LEU A 8 -6.09 -0.45 20.97
CA LEU A 8 -7.33 -0.54 20.20
C LEU A 8 -8.16 -1.73 20.70
N THR A 9 -9.42 -1.49 21.06
CA THR A 9 -10.38 -2.57 21.41
C THR A 9 -11.48 -2.61 20.37
N VAL A 10 -11.59 -3.73 19.65
CA VAL A 10 -12.60 -3.95 18.61
C VAL A 10 -13.50 -5.13 18.98
N ARG A 11 -14.79 -5.05 18.62
CA ARG A 11 -15.72 -6.17 18.72
C ARG A 11 -15.75 -6.90 17.39
N LEU A 12 -15.53 -8.21 17.43
CA LEU A 12 -15.59 -9.10 16.28
C LEU A 12 -16.47 -10.30 16.62
N PRO A 13 -17.05 -10.99 15.63
CA PRO A 13 -17.68 -12.28 15.84
C PRO A 13 -16.73 -13.23 16.59
N LYS A 14 -17.27 -13.99 17.56
CA LYS A 14 -16.46 -14.89 18.40
C LYS A 14 -15.61 -15.86 17.57
N GLN A 15 -16.18 -16.40 16.50
CA GLN A 15 -15.51 -17.31 15.58
C GLN A 15 -14.26 -16.68 14.94
N ASP A 16 -14.29 -15.39 14.62
CA ASP A 16 -13.19 -14.68 13.98
C ASP A 16 -12.06 -14.40 14.98
N VAL A 17 -12.42 -14.10 16.24
CA VAL A 17 -11.45 -13.94 17.33
C VAL A 17 -10.71 -15.26 17.57
N GLU A 18 -11.43 -16.37 17.63
CA GLU A 18 -10.83 -17.69 17.84
C GLU A 18 -9.98 -18.13 16.65
N PHE A 19 -10.44 -17.86 15.43
CA PHE A 19 -9.66 -18.07 14.21
C PHE A 19 -8.33 -17.29 14.25
N ALA A 20 -8.38 -15.99 14.59
CA ALA A 20 -7.19 -15.14 14.63
C ALA A 20 -6.16 -15.65 15.65
N LYS A 21 -6.60 -16.09 16.83
CA LYS A 21 -5.73 -16.70 17.85
C LYS A 21 -5.11 -18.01 17.35
N ALA A 22 -5.91 -18.90 16.77
CA ALA A 22 -5.45 -20.18 16.26
C ALA A 22 -4.43 -20.00 15.13
N TYR A 23 -4.70 -19.10 14.19
CA TYR A 23 -3.80 -18.73 13.11
C TYR A 23 -2.47 -18.20 13.65
N ALA A 24 -2.53 -17.20 14.55
CA ALA A 24 -1.32 -16.62 15.13
C ALA A 24 -0.45 -17.71 15.79
N ARG A 25 -1.05 -18.57 16.61
CA ARG A 25 -0.36 -19.70 17.26
C ARG A 25 0.26 -20.68 16.26
N ALA A 26 -0.47 -21.08 15.23
CA ALA A 26 0.01 -22.02 14.23
C ALA A 26 1.21 -21.48 13.44
N HIS A 27 1.32 -20.16 13.32
CA HIS A 27 2.41 -19.47 12.60
C HIS A 27 3.49 -18.89 13.52
N GLY A 28 3.46 -19.16 14.83
CA GLY A 28 4.44 -18.63 15.79
C GLY A 28 4.40 -17.11 15.96
N LEU A 29 3.21 -16.51 15.80
CA LEU A 29 2.95 -15.08 15.89
C LEU A 29 1.97 -14.78 17.03
N THR A 30 1.94 -13.51 17.44
CA THR A 30 0.87 -12.94 18.26
C THR A 30 -0.25 -12.38 17.38
N VAL A 31 -1.46 -12.25 17.94
CA VAL A 31 -2.59 -11.60 17.23
C VAL A 31 -2.23 -10.15 16.87
N THR A 32 -1.49 -9.45 17.74
CA THR A 32 -0.99 -8.10 17.48
C THR A 32 -0.11 -8.05 16.23
N GLU A 33 0.82 -9.00 16.06
CA GLU A 33 1.69 -9.04 14.87
C GLU A 33 0.91 -9.35 13.58
N VAL A 34 -0.09 -10.23 13.67
CA VAL A 34 -0.98 -10.52 12.53
C VAL A 34 -1.69 -9.24 12.07
N ILE A 35 -2.24 -8.48 13.02
CA ILE A 35 -2.94 -7.22 12.75
C ILE A 35 -1.96 -6.15 12.26
N ASP A 36 -0.79 -5.98 12.89
CA ASP A 36 0.22 -4.99 12.49
C ASP A 36 0.67 -5.21 11.04
N ARG A 37 0.98 -6.45 10.66
CA ARG A 37 1.35 -6.80 9.28
C ARG A 37 0.23 -6.49 8.29
N TYR A 38 -1.02 -6.78 8.67
CA TYR A 38 -2.17 -6.47 7.83
C TYR A 38 -2.35 -4.96 7.64
N LEU A 39 -2.25 -4.18 8.71
CA LEU A 39 -2.34 -2.71 8.66
C LEU A 39 -1.21 -2.10 7.83
N ARG A 40 0.03 -2.59 7.95
CA ARG A 40 1.15 -2.16 7.09
C ARG A 40 0.87 -2.42 5.62
N ARG A 41 0.33 -3.60 5.30
CA ARG A 41 -0.04 -3.96 3.92
C ARG A 41 -1.21 -3.11 3.40
N MET A 42 -2.14 -2.71 4.26
CA MET A 42 -3.21 -1.77 3.88
C MET A 42 -2.62 -0.40 3.54
N ARG A 43 -1.74 0.15 4.39
CA ARG A 43 -1.07 1.45 4.13
C ARG A 43 -0.23 1.44 2.86
N SER A 44 0.43 0.33 2.54
CA SER A 44 1.20 0.24 1.29
C SER A 44 0.33 0.14 0.03
N ARG A 45 -0.98 -0.11 0.19
CA ARG A 45 -1.95 -0.23 -0.90
C ARG A 45 -2.83 1.00 -1.06
N GLU A 46 -2.94 1.82 -0.02
CA GLU A 46 -3.52 3.14 -0.19
C GLU A 46 -2.67 3.89 -1.23
N PRO A 47 -3.29 4.48 -2.26
CA PRO A 47 -2.56 5.36 -3.16
C PRO A 47 -1.97 6.45 -2.28
N GLN A 48 -0.65 6.42 -2.10
CA GLN A 48 0.04 7.56 -1.51
C GLN A 48 -0.34 8.74 -2.37
N ALA A 49 -0.87 9.80 -1.73
CA ALA A 49 -0.90 11.10 -2.37
C ALA A 49 0.50 11.34 -2.92
N LEU A 50 0.59 11.65 -4.22
CA LEU A 50 1.85 11.98 -4.84
C LEU A 50 2.52 13.05 -3.96
N SER A 51 3.84 13.02 -3.82
CA SER A 51 4.50 14.14 -3.15
C SER A 51 4.13 15.42 -3.91
N PRO A 52 4.04 16.59 -3.25
CA PRO A 52 3.68 17.85 -3.92
C PRO A 52 4.53 18.12 -5.17
N GLU A 53 5.80 17.71 -5.15
CA GLU A 53 6.72 17.79 -6.29
C GLU A 53 6.31 16.86 -7.44
N VAL A 54 5.96 15.61 -7.15
CA VAL A 54 5.53 14.65 -8.18
C VAL A 54 4.17 15.06 -8.75
N GLU A 55 3.26 15.57 -7.92
CA GLU A 55 1.98 16.12 -8.37
C GLU A 55 2.20 17.32 -9.30
N PHE A 56 3.07 18.26 -8.92
CA PHE A 56 3.44 19.41 -9.76
C PHE A 56 4.03 18.98 -11.11
N LEU A 57 4.99 18.06 -11.12
CA LEU A 57 5.61 17.57 -12.35
C LEU A 57 4.61 16.82 -13.23
N THR A 58 3.73 16.03 -12.62
CA THR A 58 2.71 15.27 -13.35
C THR A 58 1.65 16.20 -13.96
N ALA A 59 1.33 17.30 -13.28
CA ALA A 59 0.39 18.32 -13.78
C ALA A 59 0.92 19.12 -15.00
N LEU A 60 2.23 19.08 -15.27
CA LEU A 60 2.82 19.67 -16.48
C LEU A 60 2.56 18.83 -17.74
N ALA A 61 2.21 17.55 -17.59
CA ALA A 61 1.90 16.67 -18.71
C ALA A 61 0.48 16.95 -19.24
N PRO A 62 0.27 17.05 -20.56
CA PRO A 62 -1.06 17.17 -21.15
C PRO A 62 -1.92 15.94 -20.81
N ALA A 63 -3.16 16.16 -20.36
CA ALA A 63 -4.06 15.10 -19.92
C ALA A 63 -4.56 14.20 -21.07
N ASP A 64 -4.47 14.67 -22.31
CA ASP A 64 -4.93 14.03 -23.53
C ASP A 64 -3.83 13.25 -24.27
N VAL A 65 -2.61 13.22 -23.72
CA VAL A 65 -1.50 12.53 -24.37
C VAL A 65 -1.58 11.02 -24.17
N ASP A 66 -1.56 10.24 -25.26
CA ASP A 66 -1.29 8.81 -25.17
C ASP A 66 0.21 8.59 -24.92
N ALA A 67 0.57 8.56 -23.64
CA ALA A 67 1.95 8.38 -23.19
C ALA A 67 2.62 7.12 -23.79
N LYS A 68 1.84 6.05 -24.04
CA LYS A 68 2.39 4.81 -24.61
C LYS A 68 2.69 4.95 -26.11
N ALA A 69 1.86 5.69 -26.85
CA ALA A 69 2.12 5.98 -28.25
C ALA A 69 3.32 6.91 -28.41
N GLU A 70 3.40 7.99 -27.62
CA GLU A 70 4.54 8.91 -27.65
C GLU A 70 5.86 8.25 -27.28
N TYR A 71 5.85 7.41 -26.24
CA TYR A 71 7.05 6.68 -25.83
C TYR A 71 7.56 5.74 -26.94
N ARG A 72 6.66 5.03 -27.62
CA ARG A 72 7.02 4.18 -28.77
C ARG A 72 7.62 4.99 -29.91
N ARG A 73 6.98 6.11 -30.29
CA ARG A 73 7.51 7.03 -31.32
C ARG A 73 8.90 7.55 -30.98
N HIS A 74 9.12 7.93 -29.72
CA HIS A 74 10.43 8.39 -29.26
C HIS A 74 11.49 7.29 -29.39
N LEU A 75 11.19 6.06 -28.97
CA LEU A 75 12.12 4.93 -29.09
C LEU A 75 12.47 4.63 -30.56
N GLU A 76 11.48 4.65 -31.44
CA GLU A 76 11.67 4.46 -32.89
C GLU A 76 12.58 5.55 -33.48
N SER A 77 12.42 6.80 -33.05
CA SER A 77 13.28 7.90 -33.49
C SER A 77 14.69 7.86 -32.89
N LYS A 78 14.85 7.33 -31.67
CA LYS A 78 16.13 7.31 -30.96
C LYS A 78 17.04 6.17 -31.40
N HIS A 79 16.46 5.03 -31.77
CA HIS A 79 17.18 3.82 -32.19
C HIS A 79 17.38 3.73 -33.71
N ARG A 80 17.04 4.79 -34.44
CA ARG A 80 17.29 4.95 -35.87
C ARG A 80 18.47 5.89 -36.09
#